data_AF-A0A9P8SDR1-F1
#
_entry.id   AF-A0A9P8SDR1-F1
#
_cell.length_a   1.000
_cell.length_b   1.000
_cell.length_c   1.000
_cell.angle_alpha   90.00
_cell.angle_beta   90.00
_cell.angle_gamma   90.00
#
_symmetry.space_group_name_H-M   'P 1'
#
loop_
_entity.id
_entity.type
_entity.pdbx_description
1 polymer ?
#
loop_
_entity_poly.entity_id
_entity_poly.type
_entity_poly.pdbx_seq_one_letter_code
_entity_poly.pdbx_strand_id
1 'polypeptide(L)'
;MILAAVGDIVQFQFSSGNHTVTESAENEGCTPLQKKDPKAIHSGHIPFEAGQTTVGTFNMPVTRKGPMFLYCATGPHCQTGQVMMINPSTPQQLAQYAMVSGQAKENIDGIQLSGGTVNQIEKAASLIVEKPPEEDEKGPEKSPKKGAEMSPEDTTNAGKDTRMVEGG
;
A
#
# COMPACT_ATOMS: atom_id res chain seq x y z
N MET A 1 1.95 1.43 15.04
CA MET A 1 2.82 2.35 15.81
C MET A 1 3.83 1.54 16.59
N ILE A 2 4.97 2.13 16.94
CA ILE A 2 5.96 1.55 17.84
C ILE A 2 6.43 2.58 18.88
N LEU A 3 7.03 2.10 19.96
CA LEU A 3 7.77 2.91 20.93
C LEU A 3 9.25 2.52 20.84
N ALA A 4 10.15 3.51 20.90
CA ALA A 4 11.60 3.33 20.77
C ALA A 4 12.36 4.43 21.52
N ALA A 5 13.47 4.07 22.17
CA ALA A 5 14.35 5.00 22.86
C ALA A 5 15.20 5.82 21.88
N VAL A 6 15.71 6.98 22.34
CA VAL A 6 16.68 7.74 21.55
C VAL A 6 18.01 6.97 21.53
N GLY A 7 18.50 6.67 20.32
CA GLY A 7 19.64 5.78 20.09
C GLY A 7 19.25 4.41 19.51
N ASP A 8 17.98 4.00 19.59
CA ASP A 8 17.51 2.77 18.93
C ASP A 8 17.56 2.93 17.41
N ILE A 9 17.76 1.82 16.69
CA ILE A 9 17.61 1.75 15.23
C ILE A 9 16.29 1.06 14.91
N VAL A 10 15.40 1.75 14.21
CA VAL A 10 14.22 1.14 13.59
C VAL A 10 14.62 0.70 12.19
N GLN A 11 14.75 -0.61 11.98
CA GLN A 11 14.96 -1.17 10.65
C GLN A 11 13.62 -1.43 9.97
N PHE A 12 13.43 -0.81 8.81
CA PHE A 12 12.39 -1.15 7.86
C PHE A 12 12.92 -2.21 6.89
N GLN A 13 12.08 -3.15 6.48
CA GLN A 13 12.40 -4.24 5.56
C GLN A 13 11.32 -4.30 4.47
N PHE A 14 11.73 -4.43 3.21
CA PHE A 14 10.86 -4.29 2.04
C PHE A 14 10.90 -5.57 1.18
N SER A 15 9.79 -6.32 1.17
CA SER A 15 9.66 -7.65 0.55
C SER A 15 8.55 -7.77 -0.48
N SER A 16 8.01 -6.63 -0.93
CA SER A 16 6.98 -6.56 -1.97
C SER A 16 6.96 -5.19 -2.62
N GLY A 17 6.77 -5.14 -3.94
CA GLY A 17 6.46 -3.89 -4.64
C GLY A 17 7.55 -2.83 -4.53
N ASN A 18 7.15 -1.58 -4.30
CA ASN A 18 8.06 -0.46 -4.08
C ASN A 18 7.44 0.50 -3.07
N HIS A 19 8.25 0.95 -2.10
CA HIS A 19 7.80 1.74 -0.97
C HIS A 19 8.86 2.75 -0.52
N THR A 20 8.42 3.73 0.29
CA THR A 20 9.30 4.65 1.01
C THR A 20 8.95 4.69 2.49
N VAL A 21 9.85 5.26 3.29
CA VAL A 21 9.58 5.82 4.61
C VAL A 21 9.88 7.30 4.52
N THR A 22 8.84 8.14 4.49
CA THR A 22 8.94 9.60 4.40
C THR A 22 8.25 10.25 5.61
N GLU A 23 8.88 11.25 6.23
CA GLU A 23 8.34 11.98 7.38
C GLU A 23 7.47 13.17 6.95
N SER A 24 6.35 13.38 7.65
CA SER A 24 5.46 14.53 7.50
C SER A 24 5.27 15.28 8.82
N ALA A 25 4.57 16.42 8.78
CA ALA A 25 3.92 16.95 9.98
C ALA A 25 2.64 16.15 10.32
N GLU A 26 2.18 16.25 11.57
CA GLU A 26 0.99 15.57 12.11
C GLU A 26 -0.28 15.85 11.29
N ASN A 27 -0.44 17.09 10.83
CA ASN A 27 -1.60 17.60 10.13
C ASN A 27 -1.38 17.73 8.60
N GLU A 28 -0.26 17.22 8.08
CA GLU A 28 0.14 17.34 6.66
C GLU A 28 0.50 15.95 6.11
N GLY A 29 -0.39 14.97 6.32
CA GLY A 29 -0.26 13.62 5.78
C GLY A 29 0.02 13.61 4.27
N CYS A 30 0.82 12.65 3.82
CA CYS A 30 1.25 12.49 2.43
C CYS A 30 2.05 13.68 1.84
N THR A 31 2.53 14.60 2.69
CA THR A 31 3.37 15.74 2.31
C THR A 31 4.73 15.67 3.04
N PRO A 32 5.87 15.83 2.34
CA PRO A 32 7.18 15.63 2.94
C PRO A 32 7.58 16.83 3.82
N LEU A 33 8.03 16.54 5.04
CA LEU A 33 8.55 17.54 5.98
C LEU A 33 9.84 18.19 5.47
N GLN A 34 10.50 17.63 4.45
CA GLN A 34 11.76 18.11 3.88
C GLN A 34 11.73 19.54 3.31
N LYS A 35 10.55 20.08 2.99
CA LYS A 35 10.39 21.50 2.62
C LYS A 35 10.56 22.46 3.83
N LYS A 36 10.53 21.94 5.06
CA LYS A 36 10.65 22.67 6.33
C LYS A 36 11.92 22.28 7.11
N ASP A 37 12.27 21.00 7.12
CA ASP A 37 13.57 20.49 7.60
C ASP A 37 14.18 19.52 6.59
N PRO A 38 15.20 19.93 5.81
CA PRO A 38 15.89 19.06 4.85
C PRO A 38 16.55 17.79 5.45
N LYS A 39 16.61 17.64 6.78
CA LYS A 39 17.10 16.43 7.45
C LYS A 39 15.98 15.44 7.83
N ALA A 40 14.72 15.84 7.70
CA ALA A 40 13.56 14.98 7.96
C ALA A 40 13.64 13.65 7.19
N ILE A 41 13.08 12.59 7.76
CA ILE A 41 13.33 11.23 7.30
C ILE A 41 12.77 11.04 5.87
N HIS A 42 13.60 10.51 4.98
CA HIS A 42 13.17 9.97 3.69
C HIS A 42 14.15 8.87 3.25
N SER A 43 13.65 7.66 3.03
CA SER A 43 14.47 6.52 2.61
C SER A 43 14.86 6.51 1.13
N GLY A 44 14.17 7.30 0.29
CA GLY A 44 14.06 6.98 -1.13
C GLY A 44 13.12 5.79 -1.39
N HIS A 45 12.88 5.49 -2.66
CA HIS A 45 12.16 4.28 -3.10
C HIS A 45 13.05 3.05 -2.96
N ILE A 46 12.54 2.04 -2.26
CA ILE A 46 13.21 0.75 -2.06
C ILE A 46 12.32 -0.32 -2.68
N PRO A 47 12.62 -0.76 -3.92
CA PRO A 47 11.86 -1.79 -4.62
C PRO A 47 12.25 -3.20 -4.13
N PHE A 48 11.32 -4.13 -4.28
CA PHE A 48 11.54 -5.57 -4.15
C PHE A 48 10.81 -6.31 -5.28
N GLU A 49 11.49 -7.25 -5.91
CA GLU A 49 10.97 -8.05 -7.02
C GLU A 49 10.89 -9.54 -6.67
N ALA A 50 9.88 -10.22 -7.21
CA ALA A 50 9.67 -11.64 -6.96
C ALA A 50 10.88 -12.48 -7.42
N GLY A 51 11.41 -13.32 -6.52
CA GLY A 51 12.61 -14.13 -6.76
C GLY A 51 13.92 -13.53 -6.24
N GLN A 52 13.92 -12.31 -5.71
CA GLN A 52 15.10 -11.75 -5.04
C GLN A 52 15.47 -12.55 -3.77
N THR A 53 16.77 -12.83 -3.60
CA THR A 53 17.33 -13.52 -2.43
C THR A 53 17.68 -12.58 -1.29
N THR A 54 17.84 -11.28 -1.56
CA THR A 54 17.99 -10.23 -0.56
C THR A 54 16.73 -9.39 -0.42
N VAL A 55 16.58 -8.74 0.73
CA VAL A 55 15.50 -7.83 1.08
C VAL A 55 16.09 -6.44 1.28
N GLY A 56 15.50 -5.44 0.61
CA GLY A 56 15.88 -4.04 0.80
C GLY A 56 15.53 -3.57 2.22
N THR A 57 16.34 -2.69 2.79
CA THR A 57 16.16 -2.21 4.17
C THR A 57 16.50 -0.72 4.32
N PHE A 58 15.88 -0.09 5.32
CA PHE A 58 16.24 1.27 5.75
C PHE A 58 16.45 1.29 7.26
N ASN A 59 17.67 1.59 7.68
CA ASN A 59 18.06 1.70 9.08
C ASN A 59 17.88 3.14 9.55
N MET A 60 16.83 3.41 10.33
CA MET A 60 16.45 4.74 10.80
C MET A 60 16.82 4.92 12.28
N PRO A 61 17.85 5.72 12.64
CA PRO A 61 18.15 6.02 14.03
C PRO A 61 17.08 6.92 14.66
N VAL A 62 16.59 6.54 15.83
CA VAL A 62 15.63 7.33 16.61
C VAL A 62 16.39 8.46 17.29
N THR A 63 16.31 9.66 16.71
CA THR A 63 17.02 10.87 17.20
C THR A 63 16.24 11.67 18.24
N ARG A 64 14.92 11.44 18.37
CA ARG A 64 14.02 12.24 19.22
C ARG A 64 12.97 11.39 19.95
N LYS A 65 12.65 11.79 21.19
CA LYS A 65 11.63 11.12 22.04
C LYS A 65 10.18 11.41 21.63
N GLY A 66 9.93 12.52 20.92
CA GLY A 66 8.58 12.93 20.52
C GLY A 66 8.09 12.29 19.22
N PRO A 67 6.80 12.43 18.87
CA PRO A 67 6.17 11.72 17.75
C PRO A 67 6.81 11.96 16.39
N MET A 68 7.13 10.88 15.69
CA MET A 68 7.49 10.88 14.27
C MET A 68 6.33 10.30 13.45
N PHE A 69 5.93 11.01 12.39
CA PHE A 69 4.80 10.69 11.53
C PHE A 69 5.34 10.26 10.17
N LEU A 70 5.12 9.00 9.78
CA LEU A 70 5.79 8.38 8.64
C LEU A 70 4.77 7.82 7.65
N TYR A 71 4.98 8.05 6.36
CA TYR A 71 4.13 7.56 5.27
C TYR A 71 4.97 7.00 4.10
N CYS A 72 4.33 6.20 3.25
CA CYS A 72 4.91 5.78 1.97
C CYS A 72 4.47 6.72 0.84
N ALA A 73 5.42 7.33 0.14
CA ALA A 73 5.20 8.26 -0.95
C ALA A 73 4.92 7.60 -2.32
N THR A 74 5.03 6.27 -2.41
CA THR A 74 4.78 5.54 -3.66
C THR A 74 3.27 5.47 -3.96
N GLY A 75 2.85 5.94 -5.15
CA GLY A 75 1.47 5.82 -5.62
C GLY A 75 0.42 6.35 -4.63
N PRO A 76 -0.73 5.68 -4.46
CA PRO A 76 -1.74 6.08 -3.48
C PRO A 76 -1.50 5.52 -2.06
N HIS A 77 -0.33 4.90 -1.79
CA HIS A 77 -0.13 4.06 -0.60
C HIS A 77 -0.41 4.81 0.71
N CYS A 78 -0.04 6.09 0.80
CA CYS A 78 -0.31 6.93 1.97
C CYS A 78 -1.82 7.10 2.23
N GLN A 79 -2.59 7.46 1.19
CA GLN A 79 -4.05 7.61 1.26
C GLN A 79 -4.74 6.27 1.60
N THR A 80 -4.23 5.17 1.08
CA THR A 80 -4.74 3.81 1.38
C THR A 80 -4.24 3.25 2.72
N GLY A 81 -3.63 4.08 3.58
CA GLY A 81 -3.31 3.73 4.96
C GLY A 81 -1.92 3.15 5.21
N GLN A 82 -0.97 3.21 4.26
CA GLN A 82 0.43 2.89 4.51
C GLN A 82 1.14 4.05 5.25
N VAL A 83 0.73 4.20 6.51
CA VAL A 83 1.20 5.20 7.47
C VAL A 83 1.57 4.53 8.78
N MET A 84 2.54 5.08 9.49
CA MET A 84 2.85 4.68 10.86
C MET A 84 3.36 5.84 11.71
N MET A 85 3.50 5.55 13.00
CA MET A 85 4.06 6.46 13.98
C MET A 85 5.08 5.77 14.88
N ILE A 86 6.09 6.52 15.27
CA ILE A 86 7.07 6.17 16.30
C ILE A 86 6.88 7.17 17.45
N ASN A 87 6.82 6.69 18.69
CA ASN A 87 6.65 7.50 19.90
C ASN A 87 5.43 8.47 19.88
N PRO A 88 4.21 8.02 19.53
CA PRO A 88 3.01 8.85 19.63
C PRO A 88 2.74 9.29 21.08
N SER A 89 2.23 10.52 21.25
CA SER A 89 1.88 11.12 22.54
C SER A 89 0.60 10.53 23.15
N THR A 90 -0.29 9.97 22.32
CA THR A 90 -1.54 9.34 22.75
C THR A 90 -1.86 8.09 21.91
N PRO A 91 -2.61 7.10 22.44
CA PRO A 91 -3.03 5.93 21.66
C PRO A 91 -3.83 6.26 20.39
N GLN A 92 -4.56 7.38 20.40
CA GLN A 92 -5.42 7.82 19.30
C GLN A 92 -4.65 8.46 18.14
N GLN A 93 -3.42 8.91 18.35
CA GLN A 93 -2.69 9.77 17.40
C GLN A 93 -2.45 9.09 16.04
N LEU A 94 -2.21 7.77 16.02
CA LEU A 94 -2.08 7.02 14.77
C LEU A 94 -3.38 6.99 13.96
N ALA A 95 -4.53 6.84 14.61
CA ALA A 95 -5.83 6.86 13.94
C ALA A 95 -6.15 8.25 13.37
N GLN A 96 -5.80 9.32 14.12
CA GLN A 96 -5.93 10.69 13.63
C GLN A 96 -5.03 10.95 12.42
N TYR A 97 -3.77 10.50 12.47
CA TYR A 97 -2.84 10.64 11.34
C TYR A 97 -3.27 9.84 10.09
N ALA A 98 -3.84 8.65 10.28
CA ALA A 98 -4.42 7.87 9.19
C ALA A 98 -5.64 8.58 8.55
N MET A 99 -6.50 9.22 9.35
CA MET A 99 -7.61 10.03 8.80
C MET A 99 -7.12 11.25 8.02
N VAL A 100 -6.09 11.96 8.51
CA VAL A 100 -5.48 13.10 7.80
C VAL A 100 -4.88 12.64 6.46
N SER A 101 -4.11 11.56 6.48
CA SER A 101 -3.45 11.00 5.28
C SER A 101 -4.46 10.46 4.27
N GLY A 102 -5.52 9.78 4.72
CA GLY A 102 -6.62 9.32 3.86
C GLY A 102 -7.44 10.44 3.21
N GLN A 103 -7.30 11.68 3.68
CA GLN A 103 -7.93 12.88 3.09
C GLN A 103 -6.97 13.70 2.20
N ALA A 104 -5.70 13.30 2.08
CA ALA A 104 -4.70 14.01 1.30
C ALA A 104 -4.93 13.83 -0.21
N LYS A 105 -5.09 14.94 -0.94
CA LYS A 105 -5.40 14.95 -2.38
C LYS A 105 -4.26 14.45 -3.29
N GLU A 106 -3.02 14.53 -2.79
CA GLU A 106 -1.80 14.19 -3.51
C GLU A 106 -0.90 13.36 -2.58
N ASN A 107 -0.11 12.44 -3.12
CA ASN A 107 0.99 11.80 -2.40
C ASN A 107 2.29 12.41 -2.93
N ILE A 108 2.95 13.22 -2.12
CA ILE A 108 4.12 14.01 -2.52
C ILE A 108 5.37 13.31 -2.02
N ASP A 109 6.34 13.12 -2.92
CA ASP A 109 7.57 12.41 -2.64
C ASP A 109 8.65 13.26 -1.96
N GLY A 110 9.61 12.60 -1.33
CA GLY A 110 10.79 13.24 -0.75
C GLY A 110 11.70 13.88 -1.82
N ILE A 111 12.63 14.70 -1.35
CA ILE A 111 13.57 15.46 -2.18
C ILE A 111 14.94 14.77 -2.19
N GLN A 112 15.39 14.26 -1.03
CA GLN A 112 16.71 13.66 -0.85
C GLN A 112 16.68 12.57 0.23
N LEU A 113 17.57 11.59 0.14
CA LEU A 113 17.72 10.53 1.16
C LEU A 113 18.29 11.13 2.45
N SER A 114 17.55 11.02 3.57
CA SER A 114 18.01 11.49 4.89
C SER A 114 17.29 10.79 6.05
N GLY A 115 17.78 10.99 7.27
CA GLY A 115 17.20 10.41 8.49
C GLY A 115 17.47 8.91 8.71
N GLY A 116 18.35 8.30 7.91
CA GLY A 116 18.74 6.89 8.03
C GLY A 116 19.72 6.45 6.96
N THR A 117 19.87 5.15 6.75
CA THR A 117 20.75 4.56 5.73
C THR A 117 20.08 3.36 5.06
N VAL A 118 20.08 3.33 3.73
CA VAL A 118 19.58 2.21 2.93
C VAL A 118 20.64 1.11 2.87
N ASN A 119 20.22 -0.14 3.03
CA ASN A 119 21.08 -1.33 2.94
C ASN A 119 20.24 -2.53 2.47
N GLN A 120 20.82 -3.72 2.40
CA GLN A 120 20.10 -4.98 2.19
C GLN A 120 20.50 -6.06 3.21
N ILE A 121 19.64 -7.04 3.39
CA ILE A 121 19.89 -8.26 4.18
C ILE A 121 19.51 -9.49 3.35
N GLU A 122 20.03 -10.68 3.67
CA GLU A 122 19.52 -11.93 3.11
C GLU A 122 18.05 -12.11 3.49
N LYS A 123 17.19 -12.53 2.55
CA LYS A 123 15.74 -12.71 2.77
C LYS A 123 15.46 -13.69 3.91
N ALA A 124 16.28 -14.73 4.05
CA ALA A 124 16.23 -15.71 5.13
C ALA A 124 16.58 -15.15 6.53
N ALA A 125 17.13 -13.93 6.60
CA ALA A 125 17.38 -13.19 7.85
C ALA A 125 16.38 -12.04 8.08
N SER A 126 15.39 -11.87 7.19
CA SER A 126 14.30 -10.91 7.39
C SER A 126 13.33 -11.39 8.47
N LEU A 127 12.63 -10.46 9.13
CA LEU A 127 11.62 -10.75 10.15
C LEU A 127 10.22 -10.99 9.54
N ILE A 128 10.18 -11.26 8.24
CA ILE A 128 8.96 -11.26 7.44
C ILE A 128 8.49 -12.71 7.30
N VAL A 129 7.40 -13.03 8.00
CA VAL A 129 6.66 -14.28 7.78
C VAL A 129 5.97 -14.17 6.42
N GLU A 130 6.49 -14.87 5.42
CA GLU A 130 5.79 -15.02 4.15
C GLU A 130 4.44 -15.70 4.40
N LYS A 131 3.35 -15.12 3.88
CA LYS A 131 2.10 -15.85 3.73
C LYS A 131 2.43 -17.09 2.88
N PRO A 132 2.05 -18.32 3.29
CA PRO A 132 2.20 -19.49 2.43
C PRO A 132 1.58 -19.21 1.06
N PRO A 133 2.13 -19.78 -0.03
CA PRO A 133 1.47 -19.70 -1.33
C PRO A 133 0.02 -20.15 -1.17
N GLU A 134 -0.93 -19.33 -1.65
CA GLU A 134 -2.29 -19.81 -1.81
C GLU A 134 -2.24 -20.90 -2.87
N GLU A 135 -2.55 -22.13 -2.47
CA GLU A 135 -2.68 -23.23 -3.43
C GLU A 135 -3.74 -22.84 -4.46
N ASP A 136 -3.42 -23.00 -5.75
CA ASP A 136 -4.35 -22.66 -6.84
C ASP A 136 -5.66 -23.44 -6.67
N GLU A 137 -6.70 -22.77 -6.15
CA GLU A 137 -8.08 -23.24 -6.06
C GLU A 137 -8.56 -23.58 -7.48
N LYS A 138 -8.34 -24.84 -7.85
CA LYS A 138 -8.45 -25.36 -9.21
C LYS A 138 -9.92 -25.42 -9.63
N GLY A 139 -10.40 -24.28 -10.13
CA GLY A 139 -11.80 -24.01 -10.41
C GLY A 139 -12.52 -25.15 -11.13
N PRO A 140 -13.76 -25.48 -10.74
CA PRO A 140 -14.39 -26.75 -11.06
C PRO A 140 -14.62 -26.97 -12.56
N GLU A 141 -14.48 -28.24 -12.94
CA GLU A 141 -14.52 -28.74 -14.31
C GLU A 141 -15.89 -28.51 -15.00
N LYS A 142 -15.87 -28.24 -16.31
CA LYS A 142 -17.09 -27.91 -17.07
C LYS A 142 -18.02 -29.12 -17.18
N SER A 143 -19.14 -29.08 -16.46
CA SER A 143 -20.22 -30.06 -16.61
C SER A 143 -20.84 -30.04 -18.03
N PRO A 144 -21.11 -31.19 -18.65
CA PRO A 144 -21.59 -31.28 -20.03
C PRO A 144 -23.08 -30.97 -20.17
N LYS A 145 -23.45 -30.23 -21.22
CA LYS A 145 -24.86 -30.11 -21.65
C LYS A 145 -25.23 -31.25 -22.59
N LYS A 146 -26.37 -31.90 -22.34
CA LYS A 146 -26.95 -32.95 -23.20
C LYS A 146 -28.43 -32.62 -23.47
N GLY A 147 -28.82 -32.70 -24.74
CA GLY A 147 -30.15 -32.39 -25.28
C GLY A 147 -29.98 -32.13 -26.78
N ALA A 148 -30.16 -33.12 -27.66
CA ALA A 148 -31.40 -33.83 -28.02
C ALA A 148 -32.32 -32.96 -28.87
N GLU A 149 -32.50 -33.37 -30.12
CA GLU A 149 -33.29 -32.68 -31.16
C GLU A 149 -34.79 -32.92 -30.99
N MET A 150 -35.62 -31.95 -31.41
CA MET A 150 -36.79 -32.22 -32.26
C MET A 150 -37.29 -30.93 -32.96
N SER A 151 -37.86 -31.10 -34.16
CA SER A 151 -38.63 -30.15 -35.00
C SER A 151 -39.74 -30.96 -35.69
N PRO A 152 -40.72 -30.41 -36.46
CA PRO A 152 -40.93 -29.03 -36.94
C PRO A 152 -42.01 -28.32 -36.05
N GLU A 153 -42.93 -27.40 -36.42
CA GLU A 153 -43.50 -26.84 -37.67
C GLU A 153 -43.73 -25.32 -37.49
N ASP A 154 -43.19 -24.48 -38.38
CA ASP A 154 -43.82 -23.85 -39.56
C ASP A 154 -44.50 -22.49 -39.20
N THR A 155 -45.10 -21.81 -40.18
CA THR A 155 -45.10 -20.35 -40.29
C THR A 155 -46.48 -19.71 -40.15
N THR A 156 -46.55 -18.50 -39.54
CA THR A 156 -47.23 -17.32 -40.12
C THR A 156 -46.88 -16.00 -39.39
N ASN A 157 -46.13 -15.14 -40.09
CA ASN A 157 -46.39 -13.73 -40.41
C ASN A 157 -46.97 -12.69 -39.39
N ALA A 158 -46.49 -11.45 -39.56
CA ALA A 158 -47.11 -10.14 -39.28
C ALA A 158 -47.21 -9.61 -37.83
N GLY A 159 -46.53 -8.48 -37.57
CA GLY A 159 -46.69 -7.68 -36.34
C GLY A 159 -45.68 -6.55 -36.19
N LYS A 160 -46.08 -5.33 -36.59
CA LYS A 160 -45.46 -4.01 -36.32
C LYS A 160 -44.77 -3.89 -34.94
N ASP A 161 -43.61 -3.24 -34.79
CA ASP A 161 -43.40 -1.77 -34.82
C ASP A 161 -44.34 -1.05 -33.81
N THR A 162 -43.89 -0.39 -32.74
CA THR A 162 -42.95 0.75 -32.76
C THR A 162 -42.15 0.94 -31.46
N ARG A 163 -41.17 1.86 -31.56
CA ARG A 163 -40.34 2.51 -30.52
C ARG A 163 -41.00 2.89 -29.18
N MET A 164 -40.17 2.83 -28.13
CA MET A 164 -39.80 3.88 -27.13
C MET A 164 -40.83 4.94 -26.69
N VAL A 165 -40.78 5.28 -25.39
CA VAL A 165 -40.40 6.64 -24.93
C VAL A 165 -39.93 6.63 -23.47
N GLU A 166 -39.22 7.68 -23.05
CA GLU A 166 -38.77 8.03 -21.69
C GLU A 166 -39.93 8.11 -20.66
N GLY A 167 -39.73 8.21 -19.35
CA GLY A 167 -38.53 8.29 -18.51
C GLY A 167 -38.84 9.08 -17.22
N GLY A 168 -38.11 8.83 -16.13
CA GLY A 168 -38.33 9.44 -14.81
C GLY A 168 -37.57 8.71 -13.71
#